data_AF-A0A965QWT9-F1
#
_entry.id   AF-A0A965QWT9-F1
#
_cell.length_a   1.000
_cell.length_b   1.000
_cell.length_c   1.000
_cell.angle_alpha   90.00
_cell.angle_beta   90.00
_cell.angle_gamma   90.00
#
_symmetry.space_group_name_H-M   'P 1'
#
loop_
_entity.id
_entity.type
_entity.pdbx_description
1 polymer ?
#
loop_
_entity_poly.entity_id
_entity_poly.type
_entity_poly.pdbx_seq_one_letter_code
_entity_poly.pdbx_strand_id
1 'polypeptide(L)' 'MLLLLLEALGAGLLFIAIIWWTMFSGRPKGELPSQLQDGEQAPAASPAKPDADAHTPGS' A
#
# COMPACT_ATOMS: atom_id res chain seq x y z
N MET A 1 46.42 -18.92 -4.42
CA MET A 1 45.61 -18.47 -5.55
C MET A 1 44.11 -18.68 -5.32
N LEU A 2 43.68 -19.86 -4.86
CA LEU A 2 42.25 -20.15 -4.61
C LEU A 2 41.65 -19.33 -3.44
N LEU A 3 42.45 -19.04 -2.40
CA LEU A 3 42.03 -18.16 -1.29
C LEU A 3 41.66 -16.74 -1.78
N LEU A 4 42.45 -16.18 -2.69
CA LEU A 4 42.21 -14.86 -3.30
C LEU A 4 40.91 -14.84 -4.11
N LEU A 5 40.63 -15.93 -4.83
CA LEU A 5 39.39 -16.08 -5.60
C LEU A 5 38.16 -16.23 -4.69
N LEU A 6 38.30 -16.98 -3.58
CA LEU A 6 37.24 -17.17 -2.60
C LEU A 6 36.93 -15.86 -1.86
N GLU A 7 37.96 -15.09 -1.54
CA GLU A 7 37.85 -13.78 -0.90
C GLU A 7 37.21 -12.75 -1.83
N ALA A 8 37.58 -12.74 -3.13
CA ALA A 8 36.93 -11.90 -4.14
C ALA A 8 35.45 -12.27 -4.34
N LEU A 9 35.11 -13.55 -4.35
CA LEU A 9 33.70 -14.00 -4.41
C LEU A 9 32.92 -13.56 -3.17
N GLY A 10 33.50 -13.73 -1.98
CA GLY A 10 32.89 -13.32 -0.71
C GLY A 10 32.70 -11.80 -0.64
N ALA A 11 33.72 -11.02 -1.01
CA ALA A 11 33.65 -9.57 -1.08
C ALA A 11 32.62 -9.09 -2.13
N GLY A 12 32.53 -9.76 -3.28
CA GLY A 12 31.52 -9.45 -4.30
C GLY A 12 30.09 -9.68 -3.82
N LEU A 13 29.84 -10.80 -3.13
CA LEU A 13 28.55 -11.09 -2.51
C LEU A 13 28.20 -10.08 -1.40
N LEU A 14 29.18 -9.75 -0.55
CA LEU A 14 29.02 -8.77 0.51
C LEU A 14 28.75 -7.37 -0.04
N PHE A 15 29.42 -6.99 -1.13
CA PHE A 15 29.22 -5.71 -1.80
C PHE A 15 27.80 -5.58 -2.34
N ILE A 16 27.28 -6.60 -3.03
CA ILE A 16 25.90 -6.62 -3.52
C ILE A 16 24.91 -6.61 -2.35
N ALA A 17 25.18 -7.38 -1.29
CA ALA A 17 24.34 -7.40 -0.10
C ALA A 17 24.24 -6.01 0.56
N ILE A 18 25.36 -5.28 0.67
CA ILE A 18 25.39 -3.91 1.20
C ILE A 18 24.64 -2.95 0.28
N ILE A 19 24.83 -3.00 -1.04
CA ILE A 19 24.11 -2.13 -1.99
C ILE A 19 22.60 -2.39 -1.92
N TRP A 20 22.19 -3.65 -1.95
CA TRP A 20 20.79 -4.02 -1.85
C TRP A 20 20.21 -3.58 -0.50
N TRP A 21 20.95 -3.82 0.58
CA TRP A 21 20.57 -3.38 1.92
C TRP A 21 20.44 -1.86 2.04
N THR A 22 21.37 -1.09 1.49
CA THR A 22 21.34 0.39 1.57
C THR A 22 20.18 0.98 0.77
N MET A 23 19.84 0.41 -0.39
CA MET A 23 18.68 0.84 -1.17
C MET A 23 17.35 0.37 -0.58
N PHE A 24 17.33 -0.80 0.07
CA PHE A 24 16.10 -1.46 0.51
C PHE A 24 15.75 -1.19 1.99
N SER A 25 16.72 -0.95 2.87
CA SER A 25 16.48 -0.52 4.26
C SER A 25 15.97 0.92 4.36
N GLY A 26 16.17 1.72 3.32
CA GLY A 26 15.72 3.11 3.25
C GLY A 26 14.25 3.28 2.86
N ARG A 27 13.48 2.20 2.62
CA ARG A 27 12.05 2.34 2.35
C ARG A 27 11.32 2.42 3.70
N PRO A 28 10.84 3.61 4.12
CA PRO A 28 9.99 3.68 5.29
C PRO A 28 8.75 2.83 5.00
N LYS A 29 8.66 1.69 5.68
CA LYS A 29 7.42 0.92 5.82
C LYS A 29 6.55 1.61 6.88
N GLY A 30 6.30 2.88 6.63
CA GLY A 30 5.48 3.81 7.38
C GLY A 30 5.24 4.89 6.34
N GLU A 31 4.06 5.03 5.76
CA GLU A 31 2.77 5.00 6.40
C GLU A 31 1.85 4.39 5.34
N LEU A 32 1.16 3.28 5.64
CA LEU A 32 -0.14 3.11 5.00
C LEU A 32 -0.87 4.39 5.39
N PRO A 33 -1.26 5.26 4.45
CA PRO A 33 -2.01 6.44 4.82
C PRO A 33 -3.17 5.93 5.68
N SER A 34 -3.23 6.37 6.94
CA SER A 34 -4.33 6.05 7.86
C SER A 34 -5.70 6.49 7.32
N GLN A 35 -5.75 7.04 6.11
CA GLN A 35 -6.91 7.34 5.28
C GLN A 35 -7.69 6.09 4.78
N LEU A 36 -7.39 4.89 5.27
CA LEU A 36 -8.26 3.71 5.13
C LEU A 36 -8.78 3.19 6.47
N GLN A 37 -8.79 4.01 7.54
CA GLN A 37 -9.48 3.67 8.78
C GLN A 37 -10.69 4.55 9.12
N ASP A 38 -10.98 5.62 8.36
CA ASP A 38 -12.17 6.46 8.55
C ASP A 38 -13.15 6.39 7.35
N GLY A 39 -13.34 5.19 6.77
CA GLY A 39 -14.26 4.97 5.65
C GLY A 39 -15.25 3.83 5.85
N GLU A 40 -15.11 3.00 6.88
CA GLU A 40 -16.08 1.95 7.21
C GLU A 40 -17.20 2.51 8.10
N GLN A 41 -17.93 3.48 7.57
CA GLN A 41 -19.32 3.67 7.95
C GLN A 41 -20.14 3.53 6.69
N ALA A 42 -20.37 2.27 6.31
CA ALA A 42 -21.51 1.93 5.48
C ALA A 42 -22.78 2.53 6.13
N PRO A 43 -23.67 3.09 5.32
CA PRO A 43 -24.57 2.16 4.67
C PRO A 43 -24.55 2.35 3.16
N ALA A 44 -24.34 1.23 2.48
CA ALA A 44 -25.08 0.95 1.27
C ALA A 44 -26.59 1.02 1.60
N ALA A 45 -27.15 2.23 1.55
CA ALA A 45 -28.58 2.49 1.48
C ALA A 45 -28.81 3.53 0.37
N SER A 46 -28.61 3.04 -0.86
CA SER A 46 -29.37 3.39 -2.07
C SER A 46 -29.83 4.84 -2.25
N PRO A 47 -29.17 5.65 -3.11
CA PRO A 47 -29.80 6.85 -3.66
C PRO A 47 -30.49 6.48 -4.98
N ALA A 48 -31.44 5.54 -4.96
CA ALA A 48 -32.15 5.18 -6.18
C ALA A 48 -33.50 4.51 -5.92
N LYS A 49 -34.43 5.26 -5.32
CA LYS A 49 -35.84 5.18 -5.76
C LYS A 49 -36.61 6.44 -5.37
N PRO A 50 -36.90 7.34 -6.33
CA PRO A 50 -37.98 8.31 -6.16
C PRO A 50 -39.28 7.55 -6.39
N ASP A 51 -39.68 6.75 -5.41
CA ASP A 51 -41.04 6.20 -5.36
C ASP A 51 -41.93 7.19 -4.60
N ALA A 52 -42.86 7.72 -5.38
CA ALA A 52 -44.25 7.85 -5.02
C ALA A 52 -44.66 9.08 -4.17
N ASP A 53 -45.75 9.68 -4.67
CA ASP A 53 -46.77 10.38 -3.88
C ASP A 53 -46.54 11.86 -3.56
N ALA A 54 -46.39 12.67 -4.62
CA ALA A 54 -47.01 13.99 -4.64
C ALA A 54 -48.10 14.03 -5.73
N HIS A 55 -49.11 13.19 -5.53
CA HIS A 55 -50.39 13.31 -6.21
C HIS A 55 -51.00 14.68 -5.82
N THR A 56 -50.93 15.65 -6.72
CA THR A 56 -51.85 16.78 -6.73
C THR A 56 -53.22 16.20 -7.10
N PRO A 57 -54.24 16.28 -6.24
CA PRO A 57 -55.21 17.37 -6.40
C PRO A 57 -55.91 17.82 -5.10
N GLY A 58 -56.12 19.13 -4.97
CA GLY A 58 -57.28 19.68 -4.25
C GLY A 58 -57.04 20.20 -2.83
N SER A 59 -56.82 21.51 -2.71
CA SER A 59 -57.57 22.45 -1.86
C SER A 59 -57.25 23.87 -2.29
#